data_AF-A0A2E9K7D4-F1
#
_entry.id   AF-A0A2E9K7D4-F1
#
_cell.length_a   1.000
_cell.length_b   1.000
_cell.length_c   1.000
_cell.angle_alpha   90.00
_cell.angle_beta   90.00
_cell.angle_gamma   90.00
#
_symmetry.space_group_name_H-M   'P 1'
#
loop_
_entity.id
_entity.type
_entity.pdbx_description
1 polymer ?
#
loop_
_entity_poly.entity_id
_entity_poly.type
_entity_poly.pdbx_seq_one_letter_code
_entity_poly.pdbx_strand_id
1 'polypeptide(L)' 'MGGISIWQLLILFIFLGSFLIPLLLTGFSKRAKGAGKVGWLILVFFTSWIGYAVFLIVTQLVKPAGQQQT' A
#
# COMPACT_ATOMS: atom_id res chain seq x y z
N MET A 1 15.33 24.97 14.95
CA MET A 1 15.04 23.79 14.11
C MET A 1 14.44 22.74 15.03
N GLY A 2 13.13 22.50 14.93
CA GLY A 2 12.44 21.54 15.80
C GLY A 2 12.91 20.12 15.49
N GLY A 3 13.44 19.42 16.49
CA GLY A 3 13.84 18.02 16.35
C GLY A 3 12.64 17.11 16.13
N ILE A 4 12.90 15.90 15.63
CA ILE A 4 11.87 14.87 15.47
C ILE A 4 11.37 14.49 16.86
N SER A 5 10.07 14.65 17.08
CA SER A 5 9.41 14.28 18.33
C SER A 5 9.31 12.77 18.45
N ILE A 6 9.36 12.25 19.68
CA ILE A 6 9.19 10.82 19.95
C ILE A 6 7.86 10.29 19.40
N TRP A 7 6.82 11.13 19.41
CA TRP A 7 5.52 10.79 18.83
C TRP A 7 5.58 10.58 17.33
N GLN A 8 6.38 11.38 16.61
CA GLN A 8 6.56 11.23 15.16
C GLN A 8 7.28 9.93 14.83
N LEU A 9 8.26 9.53 15.64
CA LEU A 9 8.94 8.24 15.50
C LEU A 9 7.99 7.07 15.73
N LEU A 10 7.14 7.14 16.76
CA LEU A 10 6.14 6.11 17.04
C LEU A 10 5.13 5.97 15.90
N ILE A 11 4.63 7.08 15.36
CA ILE A 11 3.72 7.09 14.21
C ILE A 11 4.40 6.43 13.00
N LEU A 12 5.64 6.82 12.69
CA LEU A 12 6.39 6.27 11.57
C LEU A 12 6.63 4.76 11.74
N PHE A 13 6.96 4.32 12.96
CA PHE A 13 7.14 2.91 13.27
C PHE A 13 5.85 2.11 13.10
N ILE A 14 4.71 2.65 13.54
CA ILE A 14 3.39 1.99 13.38
C ILE A 14 3.00 1.91 11.91
N PHE A 15 3.16 2.98 11.14
CA PHE A 15 2.87 2.98 9.70
C PHE A 15 3.77 2.00 8.94
N LEU A 16 5.08 2.06 9.16
CA LEU A 16 6.02 1.15 8.51
C LEU A 16 5.80 -0.31 8.95
N GLY A 17 5.55 -0.53 10.24
CA GLY A 17 5.27 -1.84 10.80
C GLY A 17 3.98 -2.44 10.23
N SER A 18 2.88 -1.69 10.22
CA SER A 18 1.60 -2.16 9.65
C SER A 18 1.70 -2.55 8.18
N PHE A 19 2.57 -1.88 7.41
CA PHE A 19 2.85 -2.23 6.02
C PHE A 19 3.80 -3.45 5.87
N LEU A 20 4.89 -3.50 6.64
CA LEU A 20 5.91 -4.54 6.51
C LEU A 20 5.53 -5.87 7.18
N ILE A 21 4.78 -5.84 8.29
CA ILE A 21 4.40 -7.03 9.06
C ILE A 21 3.67 -8.07 8.17
N PRO A 22 2.65 -7.72 7.36
CA PRO A 22 2.00 -8.66 6.47
C PRO A 22 2.95 -9.30 5.44
N LEU A 23 3.91 -8.52 4.89
CA LEU A 23 4.92 -9.03 3.98
C LEU A 23 5.84 -10.04 4.67
N LEU A 24 6.36 -9.70 5.86
CA LEU A 24 7.24 -10.58 6.63
C LEU A 24 6.52 -11.86 7.04
N LEU A 25 5.29 -11.76 7.55
CA LEU A 25 4.47 -12.91 7.92
C LEU A 25 4.23 -13.84 6.73
N THR A 26 3.93 -13.28 5.56
CA THR A 26 3.75 -14.04 4.32
C THR A 26 5.06 -14.69 3.84
N GLY A 27 6.17 -13.95 3.90
CA GLY A 27 7.49 -14.42 3.48
C GLY A 27 8.02 -15.56 4.36
N PHE A 28 7.89 -15.44 5.68
CA PHE A 28 8.30 -16.46 6.64
C PHE A 28 7.29 -17.61 6.81
N SER A 29 6.07 -17.45 6.28
CA SER A 29 5.07 -18.51 6.33
C SER A 29 5.53 -19.77 5.60
N LYS A 30 5.28 -20.92 6.22
CA LYS A 30 5.47 -22.25 5.61
C LYS A 30 4.27 -22.68 4.76
N ARG A 31 3.20 -21.87 4.71
CA ARG A 31 1.92 -22.20 4.03
C ARG A 31 2.01 -22.15 2.50
N ALA A 32 2.86 -21.28 1.95
CA ALA A 32 3.16 -21.23 0.51
C ALA A 32 4.62 -21.60 0.25
N LYS A 33 4.91 -22.29 -0.86
CA LYS A 33 6.26 -22.75 -1.23
C LYS A 33 6.58 -22.40 -2.69
N GLY A 34 7.87 -22.29 -2.99
CA GLY A 34 8.37 -22.00 -4.35
C GLY A 34 7.79 -20.71 -4.94
N ALA A 35 7.49 -20.74 -6.24
CA ALA A 35 6.94 -19.60 -6.98
C ALA A 35 5.61 -19.08 -6.42
N GLY A 36 4.79 -19.95 -5.81
CA GLY A 36 3.53 -19.55 -5.19
C GLY A 36 3.72 -18.55 -4.05
N LYS A 37 4.82 -18.66 -3.29
CA LYS A 37 5.14 -17.70 -2.22
C LYS A 37 5.44 -16.31 -2.77
N VAL A 38 6.15 -16.24 -3.91
CA VAL A 38 6.46 -14.97 -4.57
C VAL A 38 5.17 -14.28 -5.03
N GLY A 39 4.23 -15.04 -5.61
CA GLY A 39 2.92 -14.53 -5.99
C GLY A 39 2.15 -13.95 -4.79
N TRP A 40 2.15 -14.65 -3.65
CA TRP A 40 1.52 -14.14 -2.42
C TRP A 40 2.19 -12.88 -1.88
N LEU A 41 3.52 -12.78 -1.92
CA LEU A 41 4.24 -11.58 -1.51
C LEU A 41 3.88 -10.37 -2.37
N ILE A 42 3.83 -10.56 -3.69
CA ILE A 42 3.38 -9.53 -4.64
C ILE A 42 1.94 -9.13 -4.31
N LEU A 43 1.04 -10.09 -4.14
CA LEU A 43 -0.36 -9.81 -3.83
C LEU A 43 -0.51 -8.98 -2.54
N VAL A 44 0.17 -9.39 -1.47
CA VAL A 44 0.14 -8.69 -0.17
C VAL A 44 0.70 -7.28 -0.29
N PHE A 45 1.78 -7.10 -1.04
CA PHE A 45 2.37 -5.78 -1.31
C PHE A 45 1.39 -4.87 -2.07
N PHE A 46 0.75 -5.36 -3.13
CA PHE A 46 -0.15 -4.57 -3.96
C PHE A 46 -1.55 -4.37 -3.34
N THR A 47 -1.92 -5.15 -2.33
CA THR A 47 -3.23 -5.01 -1.67
C THR A 47 -3.42 -3.60 -1.07
N SER A 48 -2.36 -2.98 -0.55
CA SER A 48 -2.43 -1.58 -0.05
C SER A 48 -2.72 -0.55 -1.15
N TRP A 49 -2.42 -0.88 -2.40
CA TRP A 49 -2.56 0.02 -3.55
C TRP A 49 -3.93 -0.09 -4.22
N ILE A 50 -4.71 -1.13 -3.92
CA ILE A 50 -6.04 -1.34 -4.52
C ILE A 50 -6.96 -0.15 -4.25
N GLY A 51 -6.97 0.39 -3.02
CA GLY A 51 -7.78 1.56 -2.69
C GLY A 51 -7.41 2.80 -3.50
N TYR A 52 -6.12 3.03 -3.74
CA TYR A 52 -5.65 4.14 -4.58
C TYR A 52 -5.99 3.91 -6.05
N ALA A 53 -5.85 2.68 -6.56
CA ALA A 53 -6.27 2.33 -7.91
C ALA A 53 -7.78 2.60 -8.11
N VAL A 54 -8.63 2.22 -7.14
CA VAL A 54 -10.07 2.52 -7.16
C VAL A 54 -10.31 4.04 -7.15
N PHE A 55 -9.61 4.78 -6.29
CA PHE A 55 -9.71 6.25 -6.26
C PHE A 55 -9.39 6.87 -7.63
N LEU A 56 -8.31 6.43 -8.28
CA LEU A 56 -7.96 6.90 -9.62
C LEU A 56 -9.02 6.54 -10.65
N ILE A 57 -9.50 5.29 -10.63
CA ILE A 57 -10.55 4.84 -11.57
C ILE A 57 -11.81 5.70 -11.40
N VAL A 58 -12.31 5.87 -10.18
CA VAL A 58 -13.52 6.64 -9.91
C VAL A 58 -13.33 8.11 -10.30
N THR A 59 -12.20 8.73 -9.93
CA THR A 59 -11.96 10.15 -10.23
C THR A 59 -11.67 10.42 -11.71
N GLN A 60 -11.03 9.48 -12.43
CA GLN A 60 -10.81 9.57 -13.88
C GLN A 60 -12.09 9.27 -14.67
N LEU A 61 -12.94 8.36 -14.20
CA LEU A 61 -14.27 8.10 -14.76
C LEU A 61 -15.22 9.28 -14.57
N VAL A 62 -15.01 10.09 -13.54
CA VAL A 62 -15.72 11.36 -13.30
C VAL A 62 -14.99 12.54 -13.95
N LYS A 63 -14.22 12.32 -15.03
CA LYS A 63 -13.90 13.40 -15.95
C LYS A 63 -15.16 13.66 -16.79
N PRO A 64 -15.94 14.75 -16.54
CA PRO A 64 -17.08 15.04 -17.40
C PRO A 64 -16.55 15.20 -18.82
N ALA A 65 -17.19 14.54 -19.78
CA ALA A 65 -16.84 14.53 -21.19
C ALA A 65 -17.03 15.92 -21.88
N GLY A 66 -16.90 17.02 -21.15
CA GLY A 66 -17.24 18.38 -21.59
C GLY A 66 -16.37 19.50 -21.04
N GLN A 67 -15.16 19.24 -20.54
CA GLN A 67 -14.19 20.31 -20.22
C GLN A 67 -12.91 20.12 -21.04
N GLN A 68 -13.06 20.21 -22.37
CA GLN A 68 -12.08 20.89 -23.20
C GLN A 68 -12.63 22.31 -23.45
N GLN A 69 -11.74 23.31 -23.43
CA GLN A 69 -12.02 24.76 -23.53
C GLN A 69 -12.55 25.32 -22.20
N THR A 70 -11.87 26.24 -21.53
CA THR A 70 -11.15 27.45 -22.01
C THR A 70 -9.91 27.75 -21.19
#